data_AF-A0A4W5RGU7-F1
#
_entry.id   AF-A0A4W5RGU7-F1
#
_cell.length_a   1.000
_cell.length_b   1.000
_cell.length_c   1.000
_cell.angle_alpha   90.00
_cell.angle_beta   90.00
_cell.angle_gamma   90.00
#
_symmetry.space_group_name_H-M   'P 1'
#
loop_
_entity.id
_entity.type
_entity.pdbx_description
1 polymer ?
#
loop_
_entity_poly.entity_id
_entity_poly.type
_entity_poly.pdbx_seq_one_letter_code
_entity_poly.pdbx_strand_id
1 'polypeptide(L)'
;MTSCCIPIPGLEEGLEVQGELLLQDTFQVWDPKSLIRKGRERHLFLFELSLVFSKEIKDSSGRTKYLYKSRLRTSELGVTEHIEGDPCKFALWV
;
A
#
# COMPACT_ATOMS: atom_id res chain seq x y z
N MET A 1 16.15 16.12 3.77
CA MET A 1 15.21 15.00 3.64
C MET A 1 15.02 14.69 2.17
N THR A 2 15.41 13.50 1.72
CA THR A 2 15.25 13.08 0.33
C THR A 2 13.78 12.75 0.12
N SER A 3 13.02 13.65 -0.51
CA SER A 3 11.68 13.30 -1.01
C SER A 3 11.85 12.06 -1.89
N CYS A 4 11.26 10.95 -1.47
CA CYS A 4 11.43 9.67 -2.12
C CYS A 4 10.67 9.75 -3.46
N CYS A 5 11.35 10.12 -4.55
CA CYS A 5 10.76 10.18 -5.88
C CYS A 5 10.54 8.77 -6.45
N ILE A 6 9.77 7.92 -5.76
CA ILE A 6 9.34 6.63 -6.29
C ILE A 6 8.14 6.90 -7.21
N PRO A 7 8.27 6.78 -8.54
CA PRO A 7 7.12 6.92 -9.42
C PRO A 7 6.20 5.72 -9.19
N ILE A 8 4.93 6.00 -8.88
CA ILE A 8 3.85 5.03 -8.81
C ILE A 8 2.87 5.33 -9.95
N PRO A 9 3.08 4.76 -11.16
CA PRO A 9 2.19 5.00 -12.29
C PRO A 9 0.74 4.63 -11.98
N GLY A 10 -0.19 5.52 -12.32
CA GLY A 10 -1.62 5.37 -12.07
C GLY A 10 -2.14 6.06 -10.79
N LEU A 11 -1.27 6.67 -9.99
CA LEU A 11 -1.68 7.57 -8.90
C LEU A 11 -1.94 8.97 -9.48
N GLU A 12 -3.21 9.31 -9.73
CA GLU A 12 -3.62 10.50 -10.50
C GLU A 12 -3.19 11.84 -9.88
N GLU A 13 -3.25 11.96 -8.55
CA GLU A 13 -2.95 13.24 -7.87
C GLU A 13 -1.45 13.45 -7.60
N GLY A 14 -0.58 12.52 -8.04
CA GLY A 14 0.87 12.59 -7.80
C GLY A 14 1.29 12.30 -6.35
N LEU A 15 2.60 12.18 -6.15
CA LEU A 15 3.20 11.88 -4.83
C LEU A 15 3.20 13.11 -3.90
N GLU A 16 3.33 14.30 -4.47
CA GLU A 16 3.45 15.57 -3.76
C GLU A 16 2.24 15.92 -2.89
N VAL A 17 1.04 15.47 -3.27
CA VAL A 17 -0.16 15.68 -2.47
C VAL A 17 -0.37 14.62 -1.38
N GLN A 18 0.47 13.57 -1.32
CA GLN A 18 0.36 12.52 -0.30
C GLN A 18 1.09 12.88 1.00
N GLY A 19 1.96 13.89 0.98
CA GLY A 19 2.85 14.23 2.08
C GLY A 19 4.14 13.40 2.09
N GLU A 20 4.84 13.39 3.23
CA GLU A 20 6.08 12.62 3.39
C GLU A 20 5.81 11.10 3.40
N LEU A 21 6.71 10.32 2.80
CA LEU A 21 6.69 8.86 2.91
C LEU A 21 7.25 8.46 4.29
N LEU A 22 6.38 7.90 5.14
CA LEU A 22 6.73 7.50 6.49
C LEU A 22 7.29 6.07 6.52
N LEU A 23 6.60 5.13 5.87
CA LEU A 23 6.94 3.71 5.86
C LEU A 23 6.60 3.07 4.51
N GLN A 24 7.33 2.02 4.15
CA GLN A 24 6.96 1.15 3.04
C GLN A 24 7.35 -0.29 3.36
N ASP A 25 6.50 -1.25 3.03
CA ASP A 25 6.81 -2.68 3.16
C ASP A 25 5.85 -3.55 2.32
N THR A 26 6.19 -4.82 2.18
CA THR A 26 5.41 -5.82 1.44
C THR A 26 4.55 -6.66 2.37
N PHE A 27 3.25 -6.71 2.09
CA PHE A 27 2.27 -7.47 2.86
C PHE A 27 1.47 -8.44 1.99
N GLN A 28 1.00 -9.53 2.60
CA GLN A 28 -0.10 -10.32 2.05
C GLN A 28 -1.42 -9.64 2.43
N VAL A 29 -2.16 -9.15 1.45
CA VAL A 29 -3.41 -8.40 1.65
C VAL A 29 -4.61 -9.25 1.23
N TRP A 30 -5.57 -9.42 2.14
CA TRP A 30 -6.87 -10.03 1.86
C TRP A 30 -7.93 -8.95 1.71
N ASP A 31 -8.49 -8.85 0.51
CA ASP A 31 -9.60 -7.93 0.22
C ASP A 31 -10.93 -8.69 0.35
N PRO A 32 -11.83 -8.31 1.29
CA PRO A 32 -13.12 -8.96 1.45
C PRO A 32 -14.03 -8.83 0.21
N LYS A 33 -13.79 -7.85 -0.66
CA LYS A 33 -14.53 -7.66 -1.92
C LYS A 33 -14.00 -8.55 -3.05
N SER A 34 -12.87 -9.23 -2.87
CA SER A 34 -12.32 -10.16 -3.87
C SER A 34 -13.13 -11.45 -3.91
N LEU A 35 -13.61 -11.82 -5.11
CA LEU A 35 -14.28 -13.11 -5.36
C LEU A 35 -13.43 -14.31 -4.90
N ILE A 36 -12.10 -14.16 -4.97
CA ILE A 36 -11.15 -15.16 -4.52
C ILE A 36 -10.64 -14.75 -3.14
N ARG A 37 -10.92 -15.57 -2.11
CA ARG A 37 -10.42 -15.41 -0.74
C ARG A 37 -8.94 -15.82 -0.60
N LYS A 38 -8.07 -15.23 -1.42
CA LYS A 38 -6.63 -15.49 -1.41
C LYS A 38 -5.87 -14.19 -1.15
N GLY A 39 -4.86 -14.27 -0.28
CA GLY A 39 -3.92 -13.20 -0.05
C GLY A 39 -3.23 -12.80 -1.35
N ARG A 40 -3.09 -11.50 -1.55
CA ARG A 40 -2.35 -10.93 -2.68
C ARG A 40 -1.19 -10.15 -2.13
N GLU A 41 0.00 -10.42 -2.63
CA GLU A 41 1.17 -9.61 -2.31
C GLU A 41 0.96 -8.18 -2.79
N ARG A 42 1.18 -7.22 -1.89
CA ARG A 42 1.11 -5.79 -2.14
C ARG A 42 2.28 -5.11 -1.48
N HIS A 43 2.90 -4.20 -2.21
CA HIS A 43 3.83 -3.25 -1.60
C HIS A 43 3.03 -2.01 -1.21
N LEU A 44 3.03 -1.72 0.09
CA LEU A 44 2.30 -0.61 0.68
C LEU A 44 3.25 0.56 0.90
N PHE A 45 2.77 1.75 0.58
CA PHE A 45 3.45 3.02 0.89
C PHE A 45 2.56 3.82 1.82
N LEU A 46 3.02 4.01 3.06
CA LEU A 46 2.36 4.87 4.04
C LEU A 46 2.94 6.28 3.93
N PHE A 47 2.16 7.17 3.36
CA PHE A 47 2.40 8.60 3.39
C PHE A 47 1.61 9.25 4.54
N GLU A 48 1.94 10.49 4.89
CA GLU A 48 1.21 11.26 5.91
C GLU A 48 -0.30 11.32 5.64
N LEU A 49 -0.69 11.52 4.38
CA LEU A 49 -2.10 11.74 3.99
C LEU A 49 -2.78 10.49 3.42
N SER A 50 -2.02 9.43 3.11
CA SER A 50 -2.61 8.23 2.54
C SER A 50 -1.78 6.95 2.68
N LEU A 51 -2.47 5.82 2.62
CA LEU A 51 -1.88 4.50 2.43
C LEU A 51 -2.14 4.03 0.99
N VAL A 52 -1.08 3.89 0.19
CA VAL A 52 -1.15 3.45 -1.20
C VAL A 52 -0.82 1.96 -1.31
N PHE A 53 -1.70 1.22 -1.97
CA PHE A 53 -1.51 -0.20 -2.29
C PHE A 53 -1.01 -0.33 -3.72
N SER A 54 0.08 -1.09 -3.90
CA SER A 54 0.65 -1.33 -5.22
C SER A 54 0.99 -2.80 -5.45
N LYS A 55 1.14 -3.18 -6.71
CA LYS A 55 1.73 -4.46 -7.11
C LYS A 55 3.17 -4.22 -7.53
N GLU A 56 4.11 -4.87 -6.86
CA GLU A 56 5.50 -4.92 -7.32
C GLU A 56 5.62 -5.73 -8.62
N ILE A 57 6.32 -5.19 -9.60
CA ILE A 57 6.68 -5.88 -10.85
C ILE A 57 8.15 -5.60 -11.16
N LYS A 58 8.84 -6.57 -11.78
CA LYS A 58 10.18 -6.34 -12.34
C LYS A 58 10.06 -6.18 -13.85
N ASP A 59 10.69 -5.15 -14.39
CA ASP A 59 10.76 -4.98 -15.85
C ASP A 59 11.80 -5.92 -16.49
N SER A 60 11.92 -5.90 -17.82
CA SER A 60 12.87 -6.74 -18.56
C SER A 60 14.33 -6.47 -18.22
N SER A 61 14.64 -5.31 -17.62
CA SER A 61 15.97 -4.97 -17.10
C SER A 61 16.18 -5.37 -15.64
N GLY A 62 15.21 -6.05 -15.02
CA GLY A 62 15.25 -6.45 -13.62
C GLY A 62 14.96 -5.32 -12.63
N ARG A 63 14.58 -4.12 -13.10
CA ARG A 63 14.27 -2.99 -12.23
C ARG A 63 12.86 -3.14 -11.66
N THR A 64 12.75 -2.92 -10.36
CA THR A 64 11.47 -2.93 -9.64
C THR A 64 10.63 -1.70 -10.01
N LYS A 65 9.34 -1.92 -10.26
CA LYS A 65 8.31 -0.90 -10.47
C LYS A 65 7.09 -1.24 -9.63
N TYR A 66 6.33 -0.21 -9.26
CA TYR A 66 5.13 -0.36 -8.44
C TYR A 66 3.91 0.10 -9.22
N LEU A 67 3.03 -0.85 -9.55
CA LEU A 67 1.78 -0.54 -10.24
C LEU A 67 0.70 -0.21 -9.22
N TYR A 68 0.12 0.99 -9.30
CA TYR A 68 -0.99 1.41 -8.46
C TYR A 68 -2.16 0.40 -8.47
N LYS A 69 -2.77 0.20 -7.30
CA LYS A 69 -4.00 -0.61 -7.14
C LYS A 69 -5.12 0.17 -6.49
N SER A 70 -4.85 0.81 -5.37
CA SER A 70 -5.82 1.57 -4.61
C SER A 70 -5.12 2.45 -3.59
N ARG A 71 -5.88 3.33 -2.94
CA ARG A 71 -5.43 4.19 -1.86
C ARG A 71 -6.52 4.33 -0.81
N LEU A 72 -6.12 4.45 0.44
CA LEU A 72 -6.97 4.86 1.56
C LEU A 72 -6.44 6.19 2.11
N ARG A 73 -7.31 7.15 2.43
CA ARG A 73 -6.89 8.39 3.11
C ARG A 73 -6.65 8.10 4.58
N THR A 74 -5.56 8.60 5.14
CA THR A 74 -5.25 8.40 6.57
C THR A 74 -6.29 9.04 7.48
N SER A 75 -6.94 10.12 7.03
CA SER A 75 -8.05 10.78 7.73
C SER A 75 -9.29 9.91 7.95
N GLU A 76 -9.42 8.82 7.18
CA GLU A 76 -10.58 7.93 7.20
C GLU A 76 -10.20 6.50 7.63
N LEU A 77 -8.93 6.27 7.99
CA LEU A 77 -8.40 4.93 8.22
C LEU A 77 -8.57 4.48 9.67
N GLY A 78 -9.32 3.41 9.89
CA GLY A 78 -9.35 2.67 11.15
C GLY A 78 -8.36 1.50 11.15
N VAL A 79 -7.82 1.15 12.34
CA VAL A 79 -6.83 0.08 12.52
C VAL A 79 -7.20 -0.84 13.69
N THR A 80 -7.19 -2.15 13.45
CA THR A 80 -7.31 -3.20 14.48
C THR A 80 -5.95 -3.86 14.52
N GLU A 81 -5.22 -3.59 15.58
CA GLU A 81 -3.84 -4.06 15.74
C GLU A 81 -3.76 -5.56 15.98
N HIS A 82 -4.79 -6.16 16.59
CA HIS A 82 -4.78 -7.57 16.97
C HIS A 82 -5.81 -8.39 16.21
N ILE A 83 -5.32 -9.37 15.45
CA ILE A 83 -6.14 -10.42 14.85
C ILE A 83 -5.85 -11.74 15.58
N GLU A 84 -6.90 -12.35 16.13
CA GLU A 84 -6.77 -13.60 16.86
C GLU A 84 -6.13 -14.69 15.98
N GLY A 85 -5.15 -15.39 16.56
CA GLY A 85 -4.45 -16.49 15.89
C GLY A 85 -3.27 -16.09 15.01
N ASP A 86 -2.96 -14.80 14.84
CA ASP A 86 -1.75 -14.37 14.11
C ASP A 86 -1.21 -13.01 14.58
N PRO A 87 -0.08 -12.96 15.30
CA PRO A 87 0.50 -11.71 15.80
C PRO A 87 1.05 -10.80 14.70
N CYS A 88 1.18 -11.30 13.47
CA CYS A 88 1.66 -10.53 12.32
C CYS A 88 0.51 -9.94 11.49
N LYS A 89 -0.76 -10.15 11.89
CA LYS A 89 -1.93 -9.62 11.19
C LYS A 89 -2.53 -8.41 11.92
N PHE A 90 -2.89 -7.42 11.11
CA PHE A 90 -3.74 -6.30 11.49
C PHE A 90 -4.82 -6.14 10.42
N ALA A 91 -5.87 -5.38 10.73
CA ALA A 91 -6.92 -5.03 9.77
C ALA A 91 -7.03 -3.52 9.62
N LEU A 92 -7.40 -3.12 8.40
CA LEU A 92 -7.69 -1.74 8.01
C LEU A 92 -9.15 -1.66 7.55
N TRP A 93 -9.83 -0.58 7.91
CA TRP A 93 -11.19 -0.29 7.42
C TRP A 93 -11.38 1.22 7.21
N VAL A 94 -12.44 1.52 6.46
CA VAL A 94 -12.98 2.86 6.19
C VAL A 94 -14.44 2.84 6.57
#